data_AF-A0AAV4FGD0-F1
#
_entry.id   AF-A0AAV4FGD0-F1
#
_cell.length_a   1.000
_cell.length_b   1.000
_cell.length_c   1.000
_cell.angle_alpha   90.00
_cell.angle_beta   90.00
_cell.angle_gamma   90.00
#
_symmetry.space_group_name_H-M   'P 1'
#
loop_
_entity.id
_entity.type
_entity.pdbx_description
1 polymer ?
#
loop_
_entity_poly.entity_id
_entity_poly.type
_entity_poly.pdbx_seq_one_letter_code
_entity_poly.pdbx_strand_id
1 'polypeptide(L)'
;MFLRVGVTVKKNPLALSLSTTAKDEFVLSTTAKDEFVLPTTAKNEFVLPTTANNEFVLTFTSKNEFVLRTTAKNEFVLSTTAKNEFVLPTTAKDEFVLSTTAKDEFVLSTTAKDEFVLSTTAKNEYVLPTTAKNEYVLSTSAKNEYVLSTSAKNEFVLPTTANPLVFSIFFALSP
;
A
#
# COMPACT_ATOMS: atom_id res chain seq x y z
N MET A 1 24.19 8.01 -15.28
CA MET A 1 23.28 7.25 -14.42
C MET A 1 22.29 6.59 -15.35
N PHE A 2 22.39 5.27 -15.49
CA PHE A 2 21.61 4.53 -16.47
C PHE A 2 20.22 4.29 -15.90
N LEU A 3 19.21 4.88 -16.54
CA LEU A 3 17.81 4.59 -16.29
C LEU A 3 17.54 3.17 -16.80
N ARG A 4 17.40 2.18 -15.91
CA ARG A 4 16.88 0.85 -16.26
C ARG A 4 15.38 0.83 -15.94
N VAL A 5 14.58 1.09 -16.96
CA VAL A 5 13.10 1.04 -16.89
C VAL A 5 12.65 -0.24 -17.57
N GLY A 6 12.18 -1.20 -16.77
CA GLY A 6 11.52 -2.41 -17.24
C GLY A 6 10.01 -2.28 -17.04
N VAL A 7 9.28 -1.91 -18.09
CA VAL A 7 7.81 -1.83 -18.05
C VAL A 7 7.22 -2.95 -18.91
N THR A 8 6.48 -3.86 -18.28
CA THR A 8 5.67 -4.87 -18.99
C THR A 8 4.21 -4.69 -18.63
N VAL A 9 3.38 -4.43 -19.64
CA VAL A 9 1.92 -4.34 -19.49
C VAL A 9 1.27 -5.46 -20.28
N LYS A 10 0.58 -6.37 -19.59
CA LYS A 10 -0.19 -7.45 -20.22
C LYS A 10 -1.67 -7.09 -20.25
N LYS A 11 -2.23 -7.06 -21.47
CA LYS A 11 -3.60 -6.62 -21.83
C LYS A 11 -3.77 -5.10 -21.78
N ASN A 12 -4.44 -4.55 -22.79
CA ASN A 12 -4.64 -3.11 -22.93
C ASN A 12 -5.93 -2.69 -22.20
N PRO A 13 -5.86 -1.91 -21.13
CA PRO A 13 -7.04 -1.42 -20.44
C PRO A 13 -7.81 -0.40 -21.29
N LEU A 14 -9.09 -0.16 -20.96
CA LEU A 14 -9.90 0.89 -21.59
C LEU A 14 -9.26 2.29 -21.43
N ALA A 15 -8.51 2.52 -20.34
CA ALA A 15 -7.69 3.70 -20.11
C ALA A 15 -6.41 3.35 -19.33
N LEU A 16 -5.24 3.75 -19.85
CA LEU A 16 -3.94 3.63 -19.18
C LEU A 16 -3.27 5.00 -19.11
N SER A 17 -2.97 5.48 -17.90
CA SER A 17 -2.22 6.71 -17.67
C SER A 17 -1.00 6.45 -16.79
N LEU A 18 0.19 6.64 -17.36
CA LEU A 18 1.48 6.40 -16.70
C LEU A 18 2.30 7.70 -16.73
N SER A 19 2.69 8.19 -15.55
CA SER A 19 3.57 9.35 -15.43
C SER A 19 4.66 9.06 -14.40
N THR A 20 5.86 8.74 -14.87
CA THR A 20 6.97 8.32 -14.01
C THR A 20 8.17 9.25 -14.13
N THR A 21 8.68 9.71 -12.99
CA THR A 21 10.00 10.33 -12.85
C THR A 21 10.85 9.44 -11.95
N ALA A 22 11.92 8.85 -12.50
CA ALA A 22 12.83 7.96 -11.77
C ALA A 22 14.29 8.34 -12.04
N LYS A 23 15.15 8.24 -11.02
CA LYS A 23 16.58 8.56 -11.14
C LYS A 23 17.47 7.30 -11.34
N ASP A 24 16.98 6.13 -10.94
CA ASP A 24 17.74 4.88 -10.85
C ASP A 24 16.95 3.71 -11.48
N GLU A 25 16.54 2.72 -10.68
CA GLU A 25 15.91 1.49 -11.12
C GLU A 25 14.39 1.54 -10.93
N PHE A 26 13.65 1.29 -12.01
CA PHE A 26 12.21 1.25 -11.99
C PHE A 26 11.70 0.03 -12.74
N VAL A 27 11.09 -0.89 -12.00
CA VAL A 27 10.50 -2.13 -12.53
C VAL A 27 8.99 -2.10 -12.32
N LEU A 28 8.26 -2.13 -13.42
CA LEU A 28 6.80 -2.16 -13.45
C LEU A 28 6.32 -3.38 -14.23
N SER A 29 5.52 -4.22 -13.57
CA SER A 29 4.86 -5.35 -14.21
C SER A 29 3.37 -5.29 -13.88
N THR A 30 2.57 -4.79 -14.81
CA THR A 30 1.13 -4.57 -14.60
C THR A 30 0.30 -5.46 -15.52
N THR A 31 -0.73 -6.07 -14.96
CA THR A 31 -1.84 -6.65 -15.71
C THR A 31 -3.12 -5.95 -15.26
N ALA A 32 -3.74 -5.20 -16.16
CA ALA A 32 -4.98 -4.46 -15.90
C ALA A 32 -6.02 -4.82 -16.96
N LYS A 33 -7.30 -4.84 -16.58
CA LYS A 33 -8.42 -5.05 -17.52
C LYS A 33 -9.11 -3.75 -17.90
N ASP A 34 -9.25 -2.83 -16.96
CA ASP A 34 -9.95 -1.56 -17.09
C ASP A 34 -9.03 -0.45 -16.57
N GLU A 35 -9.55 0.65 -16.02
CA GLU A 35 -8.75 1.86 -15.77
C GLU A 35 -7.54 1.67 -14.85
N PHE A 36 -6.38 2.16 -15.30
CA PHE A 36 -5.15 2.17 -14.50
C PHE A 36 -4.43 3.51 -14.61
N VAL A 37 -4.22 4.16 -13.45
CA VAL A 37 -3.55 5.45 -13.32
C VAL A 37 -2.38 5.33 -12.34
N LEU A 38 -1.19 5.68 -12.79
CA LEU A 38 0.04 5.59 -11.98
C LEU A 38 0.94 6.83 -12.17
N PRO A 39 0.77 7.86 -11.33
CA PRO A 39 1.77 8.90 -11.12
C PRO A 39 2.83 8.42 -10.12
N THR A 40 4.10 8.44 -10.51
CA THR A 40 5.21 8.00 -9.67
C THR A 40 6.39 8.96 -9.72
N THR A 41 6.89 9.33 -8.55
CA THR A 41 8.19 9.97 -8.37
C THR A 41 9.05 9.09 -7.49
N ALA A 42 10.16 8.57 -8.02
CA ALA A 42 11.07 7.70 -7.28
C ALA A 42 12.52 8.16 -7.41
N LYS A 43 13.29 7.98 -6.35
CA LYS A 43 14.76 8.02 -6.37
C LYS A 43 15.23 6.67 -5.83
N ASN A 44 16.27 6.08 -6.42
CA ASN A 44 16.72 4.72 -6.16
C ASN A 44 15.73 3.65 -6.68
N GLU A 45 15.43 2.61 -5.90
CA GLU A 45 14.81 1.38 -6.39
C GLU A 45 13.30 1.34 -6.20
N PHE A 46 12.59 0.99 -7.26
CA PHE A 46 11.13 0.85 -7.25
C PHE A 46 10.69 -0.42 -7.97
N VAL A 47 9.93 -1.28 -7.29
CA VAL A 47 9.43 -2.55 -7.82
C VAL A 47 7.91 -2.64 -7.62
N LEU A 48 7.16 -2.70 -8.73
CA LEU A 48 5.70 -2.69 -8.72
C LEU A 48 5.09 -3.80 -9.59
N PRO A 49 4.87 -5.00 -9.03
CA PRO A 49 4.02 -6.02 -9.63
C PRO A 49 2.55 -5.76 -9.24
N THR A 50 1.71 -5.48 -10.23
CA THR A 50 0.28 -5.21 -10.01
C THR A 50 -0.61 -6.07 -10.90
N THR A 51 -1.62 -6.70 -10.29
CA THR A 51 -2.74 -7.33 -11.00
C THR A 51 -4.03 -6.65 -10.58
N ALA A 52 -4.73 -6.06 -11.55
CA ALA A 52 -5.95 -5.28 -11.36
C ALA A 52 -7.07 -5.80 -12.28
N ASN A 53 -8.27 -5.91 -11.73
CA ASN A 53 -9.50 -6.08 -12.51
C ASN A 53 -10.42 -4.92 -12.10
N ASN A 54 -10.78 -4.02 -13.00
CA ASN A 54 -11.44 -2.72 -12.77
C ASN A 54 -10.48 -1.55 -12.46
N GLU A 55 -10.89 -0.61 -11.61
CA GLU A 55 -10.28 0.72 -11.45
C GLU A 55 -9.13 0.75 -10.45
N PHE A 56 -7.99 1.31 -10.88
CA PHE A 56 -6.80 1.45 -10.06
C PHE A 56 -6.19 2.84 -10.15
N VAL A 57 -6.00 3.47 -8.99
CA VAL A 57 -5.28 4.73 -8.86
C VAL A 57 -4.16 4.56 -7.85
N LEU A 58 -2.92 4.65 -8.33
CA LEU A 58 -1.71 4.46 -7.53
C LEU A 58 -0.84 5.71 -7.61
N THR A 59 -0.63 6.40 -6.49
CA THR A 59 0.22 7.59 -6.42
C THR A 59 1.38 7.38 -5.48
N PHE A 60 2.61 7.53 -5.98
CA PHE A 60 3.82 7.29 -5.20
C PHE A 60 4.81 8.43 -5.23
N THR A 61 5.37 8.71 -4.06
CA THR A 61 6.60 9.47 -3.91
C THR A 61 7.55 8.69 -2.99
N SER A 62 8.67 8.19 -3.53
CA SER A 62 9.72 7.52 -2.76
C SER A 62 11.09 8.17 -2.99
N LYS A 63 11.96 8.13 -1.97
CA LYS A 63 13.36 8.57 -2.07
C LYS A 63 14.38 7.43 -2.09
N ASN A 64 14.04 6.28 -1.51
CA ASN A 64 14.90 5.10 -1.47
C ASN A 64 14.12 3.89 -2.01
N GLU A 65 14.03 2.81 -1.25
CA GLU A 65 13.48 1.53 -1.70
C GLU A 65 11.97 1.46 -1.50
N PHE A 66 11.27 1.10 -2.57
CA PHE A 66 9.83 0.88 -2.54
C PHE A 66 9.46 -0.40 -3.26
N VAL A 67 8.81 -1.31 -2.54
CA VAL A 67 8.30 -2.57 -3.06
C VAL A 67 6.81 -2.65 -2.78
N LEU A 68 6.01 -2.67 -3.84
CA LEU A 68 4.57 -2.85 -3.74
C LEU A 68 4.14 -4.01 -4.60
N ARG A 69 3.48 -4.98 -3.98
CA ARG A 69 2.85 -6.10 -4.68
C ARG A 69 1.36 -6.06 -4.44
N THR A 70 0.61 -5.78 -5.49
CA THR A 70 -0.85 -5.64 -5.38
C THR A 70 -1.58 -6.64 -6.24
N THR A 71 -2.56 -7.30 -5.65
CA THR A 71 -3.63 -7.99 -6.37
C THR A 71 -4.95 -7.39 -5.91
N ALA A 72 -5.68 -6.72 -6.80
CA ALA A 72 -7.05 -6.35 -6.48
C ALA A 72 -8.05 -6.63 -7.59
N LYS A 73 -9.30 -6.74 -7.16
CA LYS A 73 -10.50 -6.80 -7.97
C LYS A 73 -11.36 -5.62 -7.51
N ASN A 74 -12.06 -4.96 -8.44
CA ASN A 74 -12.80 -3.72 -8.19
C ASN A 74 -11.89 -2.51 -7.93
N GLU A 75 -12.25 -1.65 -6.97
CA GLU A 75 -11.68 -0.31 -6.82
C GLU A 75 -10.50 -0.31 -5.85
N PHE A 76 -9.35 0.19 -6.30
CA PHE A 76 -8.15 0.28 -5.49
C PHE A 76 -7.50 1.66 -5.61
N VAL A 77 -7.45 2.37 -4.49
CA VAL A 77 -6.79 3.66 -4.37
C VAL A 77 -5.67 3.56 -3.35
N LEU A 78 -4.45 3.86 -3.78
CA LEU A 78 -3.28 3.90 -2.92
C LEU A 78 -2.50 5.19 -3.14
N SER A 79 -2.26 5.88 -2.03
CA SER A 79 -1.36 7.03 -1.97
C SER A 79 -0.26 6.74 -0.97
N THR A 80 1.00 6.80 -1.41
CA THR A 80 2.14 6.58 -0.51
C THR A 80 3.23 7.62 -0.70
N THR A 81 3.66 8.18 0.44
CA THR A 81 4.91 8.95 0.54
C THR A 81 5.87 8.22 1.48
N ALA A 82 6.99 7.76 0.94
CA ALA A 82 8.04 7.07 1.68
C ALA A 82 9.38 7.79 1.52
N LYS A 83 10.22 7.76 2.56
CA LYS A 83 11.59 8.30 2.48
C LYS A 83 12.66 7.21 2.47
N ASN A 84 12.56 6.18 3.32
CA ASN A 84 13.49 5.06 3.30
C ASN A 84 12.84 3.81 2.70
N GLU A 85 12.71 2.72 3.45
CA GLU A 85 12.23 1.43 2.97
C GLU A 85 10.72 1.29 3.18
N PHE A 86 10.02 0.86 2.13
CA PHE A 86 8.60 0.61 2.17
C PHE A 86 8.24 -0.69 1.46
N VAL A 87 7.60 -1.60 2.18
CA VAL A 87 7.17 -2.90 1.66
C VAL A 87 5.68 -3.09 1.91
N LEU A 88 4.92 -3.24 0.84
CA LEU A 88 3.47 -3.35 0.89
C LEU A 88 2.94 -4.49 0.00
N PRO A 89 2.74 -5.69 0.57
CA PRO A 89 1.93 -6.72 -0.05
C PRO A 89 0.44 -6.47 0.25
N THR A 90 -0.38 -6.33 -0.79
CA THR A 90 -1.82 -6.09 -0.65
C THR A 90 -2.64 -7.02 -1.53
N THR A 91 -3.63 -7.67 -0.92
CA THR A 91 -4.71 -8.36 -1.62
C THR A 91 -6.04 -7.73 -1.22
N ALA A 92 -6.77 -7.18 -2.20
CA ALA A 92 -8.11 -6.63 -2.02
C ALA A 92 -9.08 -7.26 -3.02
N LYS A 93 -10.37 -7.32 -2.70
CA LYS A 93 -11.37 -7.91 -3.60
C LYS A 93 -12.48 -6.95 -3.99
N ASP A 94 -12.88 -6.03 -3.10
CA ASP A 94 -13.89 -5.03 -3.40
C ASP A 94 -13.28 -3.61 -3.27
N GLU A 95 -13.65 -2.78 -2.31
CA GLU A 95 -13.13 -1.39 -2.21
C GLU A 95 -11.96 -1.25 -1.25
N PHE A 96 -10.85 -0.66 -1.71
CA PHE A 96 -9.66 -0.46 -0.89
C PHE A 96 -9.09 0.94 -1.04
N VAL A 97 -8.97 1.65 0.07
CA VAL A 97 -8.34 2.97 0.16
C VAL A 97 -7.24 2.93 1.20
N LEU A 98 -6.00 3.19 0.76
CA LEU A 98 -4.85 3.29 1.65
C LEU A 98 -4.09 4.58 1.42
N SER A 99 -3.86 5.30 2.52
CA SER A 99 -2.98 6.48 2.56
C SER A 99 -1.87 6.24 3.56
N THR A 100 -0.63 6.30 3.12
CA THR A 100 0.53 6.08 4.00
C THR A 100 1.60 7.13 3.85
N THR A 101 2.06 7.66 5.00
CA THR A 101 3.25 8.47 5.10
C THR A 101 4.24 7.78 6.03
N ALA A 102 5.39 7.37 5.48
CA ALA A 102 6.45 6.70 6.22
C ALA A 102 7.78 7.44 6.02
N LYS A 103 8.55 7.61 7.09
CA LYS A 103 9.86 8.24 7.02
C LYS A 103 11.00 7.23 6.98
N ASP A 104 10.99 6.24 7.88
CA ASP A 104 12.02 5.20 7.90
C ASP A 104 11.46 3.88 7.35
N GLU A 105 11.49 2.77 8.09
CA GLU A 105 11.05 1.45 7.58
C GLU A 105 9.57 1.19 7.84
N PHE A 106 8.85 0.74 6.82
CA PHE A 106 7.43 0.42 6.94
C PHE A 106 7.07 -0.86 6.19
N VAL A 107 6.50 -1.81 6.93
CA VAL A 107 5.99 -3.07 6.40
C VAL A 107 4.50 -3.19 6.73
N LEU A 108 3.67 -3.22 5.70
CA LEU A 108 2.22 -3.42 5.83
C LEU A 108 1.81 -4.58 4.94
N SER A 109 1.21 -5.60 5.55
CA SER A 109 0.63 -6.72 4.82
C SER A 109 -0.88 -6.70 5.02
N THR A 110 -1.63 -6.53 3.93
CA THR A 110 -3.09 -6.38 4.03
C THR A 110 -3.83 -7.39 3.17
N THR A 111 -4.81 -8.05 3.78
CA THR A 111 -5.84 -8.83 3.09
C THR A 111 -7.20 -8.25 3.44
N ALA A 112 -7.88 -7.69 2.44
CA ALA A 112 -9.23 -7.13 2.56
C ALA A 112 -10.16 -7.82 1.56
N LYS A 113 -11.41 -8.07 1.96
CA LYS A 113 -12.40 -8.68 1.08
C LYS A 113 -13.44 -7.68 0.60
N ASP A 114 -14.06 -6.93 1.52
CA ASP A 114 -15.09 -5.95 1.17
C ASP A 114 -14.50 -4.52 1.27
N GLU A 115 -15.05 -3.61 2.08
CA GLU A 115 -14.56 -2.22 2.21
C GLU A 115 -13.42 -2.04 3.24
N PHE A 116 -12.31 -1.45 2.82
CA PHE A 116 -11.17 -1.18 3.70
C PHE A 116 -10.60 0.21 3.51
N VAL A 117 -10.53 0.97 4.61
CA VAL A 117 -9.90 2.29 4.66
C VAL A 117 -8.80 2.29 5.73
N LEU A 118 -7.57 2.56 5.32
CA LEU A 118 -6.44 2.70 6.22
C LEU A 118 -5.69 3.99 5.97
N SER A 119 -5.46 4.73 7.04
CA SER A 119 -4.58 5.90 7.07
C SER A 119 -3.46 5.66 8.08
N THR A 120 -2.21 5.75 7.64
CA THR A 120 -1.05 5.49 8.50
C THR A 120 0.00 6.59 8.38
N THR A 121 0.44 7.09 9.53
CA THR A 121 1.62 7.96 9.65
C THR A 121 2.64 7.33 10.57
N ALA A 122 3.81 6.98 10.04
CA ALA A 122 4.90 6.33 10.77
C ALA A 122 6.21 7.12 10.62
N LYS A 123 6.95 7.28 11.73
CA LYS A 123 8.23 7.99 11.72
C LYS A 123 9.44 7.06 11.67
N ASN A 124 9.42 5.93 12.38
CA ASN A 124 10.52 4.97 12.43
C ASN A 124 10.02 3.62 11.88
N GLU A 125 10.42 2.50 12.48
CA GLU A 125 10.03 1.14 12.11
C GLU A 125 8.57 0.81 12.47
N TYR A 126 7.84 0.24 11.51
CA TYR A 126 6.43 -0.12 11.69
C TYR A 126 6.07 -1.41 10.97
N VAL A 127 5.38 -2.32 11.66
CA VAL A 127 4.91 -3.58 11.09
C VAL A 127 3.41 -3.77 11.36
N LEU A 128 2.61 -3.83 10.29
CA LEU A 128 1.15 -3.93 10.34
C LEU A 128 0.64 -5.11 9.48
N PRO A 129 0.46 -6.30 10.06
CA PRO A 129 -0.39 -7.31 9.43
C PRO A 129 -1.87 -7.03 9.73
N THR A 130 -2.66 -6.86 8.68
CA THR A 130 -4.10 -6.60 8.78
C THR A 130 -4.92 -7.56 7.92
N THR A 131 -5.94 -8.17 8.53
CA THR A 131 -6.95 -8.96 7.81
C THR A 131 -8.34 -8.43 8.14
N ALA A 132 -9.10 -8.07 7.10
CA ALA A 132 -10.47 -7.58 7.21
C ALA A 132 -11.39 -8.31 6.23
N LYS A 133 -12.59 -8.71 6.70
CA LYS A 133 -13.56 -9.43 5.86
C LYS A 133 -14.69 -8.53 5.33
N ASN A 134 -15.14 -7.55 6.11
CA ASN A 134 -16.22 -6.63 5.73
C ASN A 134 -15.68 -5.19 5.79
N GLU A 135 -16.42 -4.25 6.37
CA GLU A 135 -16.02 -2.85 6.58
C GLU A 135 -14.96 -2.68 7.67
N TYR A 136 -13.86 -1.99 7.35
CA TYR A 136 -12.79 -1.72 8.30
C TYR A 136 -12.17 -0.35 8.07
N VAL A 137 -12.15 0.47 9.12
CA VAL A 137 -11.53 1.80 9.13
C VAL A 137 -10.49 1.86 10.23
N LEU A 138 -9.22 2.04 9.84
CA LEU A 138 -8.12 2.18 10.80
C LEU A 138 -7.34 3.45 10.50
N SER A 139 -7.08 4.22 11.55
CA SER A 139 -6.20 5.37 11.51
C SER A 139 -5.10 5.18 12.53
N THR A 140 -3.86 5.04 12.07
CA THR A 140 -2.70 4.82 12.93
C THR A 140 -1.71 5.97 12.81
N SER A 141 -1.29 6.50 13.96
CA SER A 141 -0.18 7.45 14.05
C SER A 141 0.80 6.98 15.08
N ALA A 142 2.08 6.89 14.72
CA ALA A 142 3.08 6.42 15.65
C ALA A 142 4.45 7.05 15.51
N LYS A 143 5.14 7.09 16.65
CA LYS A 143 6.53 7.51 16.77
C LYS A 143 7.30 6.35 17.39
N ASN A 144 8.40 5.96 16.74
CA ASN A 144 9.25 4.81 17.09
C ASN A 144 8.68 3.44 16.67
N GLU A 145 9.39 2.38 17.04
CA GLU A 145 9.05 0.98 16.76
C GLU A 145 7.65 0.62 17.25
N TYR A 146 6.87 -0.01 16.39
CA TYR A 146 5.53 -0.47 16.74
C TYR A 146 5.05 -1.58 15.80
N VAL A 147 4.38 -2.56 16.40
CA VAL A 147 3.81 -3.70 15.70
C VAL A 147 2.35 -3.81 16.09
N LEU A 148 1.45 -3.81 15.10
CA LEU A 148 0.02 -3.98 15.33
C LEU A 148 -0.54 -5.05 14.41
N SER A 149 -1.06 -6.10 15.03
CA SER A 149 -1.76 -7.16 14.32
C SER A 149 -3.27 -6.99 14.51
N THR A 150 -3.99 -6.79 13.41
CA THR A 150 -5.44 -6.61 13.42
C THR A 150 -6.14 -7.68 12.59
N SER A 151 -7.16 -8.29 13.18
CA SER A 151 -8.07 -9.20 12.50
C SER A 151 -9.50 -8.85 12.88
N ALA A 152 -10.30 -8.51 11.87
CA ALA A 152 -11.69 -8.13 12.05
C ALA A 152 -12.61 -8.92 11.11
N LYS A 153 -13.71 -9.42 11.67
CA LYS A 153 -14.82 -10.01 10.94
C LYS A 153 -16.05 -9.14 11.27
N ASN A 154 -16.49 -8.31 10.31
CA ASN A 154 -17.53 -7.26 10.43
C ASN A 154 -16.99 -5.84 10.64
N GLU A 155 -17.91 -4.88 10.73
CA GLU A 155 -17.64 -3.45 10.83
C GLU A 155 -16.74 -3.12 12.02
N PHE A 156 -15.65 -2.40 11.76
CA PHE A 156 -14.73 -1.99 12.80
C PHE A 156 -14.07 -0.66 12.51
N VAL A 157 -14.04 0.22 13.52
CA VAL A 157 -13.36 1.51 13.47
C VAL A 157 -12.38 1.61 14.63
N LEU A 158 -11.11 1.88 14.32
CA LEU A 158 -10.07 2.06 15.34
C LEU A 158 -9.13 3.21 15.01
N PRO A 159 -9.15 4.28 15.82
CA PRO A 159 -8.05 5.23 15.88
C PRO A 159 -6.99 4.72 16.87
N THR A 160 -5.75 4.59 16.43
CA THR A 160 -4.60 4.32 17.30
C THR A 160 -3.58 5.45 17.23
N THR A 161 -3.11 5.89 18.39
CA THR A 161 -1.93 6.75 18.50
C THR A 161 -0.93 6.06 19.43
N ALA A 162 0.22 5.70 18.89
CA ALA A 162 1.27 5.02 19.65
C ALA A 162 2.47 5.95 19.90
N ASN A 163 2.93 5.97 21.15
CA ASN A 163 4.19 6.56 21.59
C ASN A 163 4.99 5.45 22.32
N PRO A 164 6.33 5.51 22.36
CA PRO A 164 7.17 4.32 22.40
C PRO A 164 6.92 3.45 23.62
N LEU A 165 6.46 2.23 23.36
CA LEU A 165 6.71 0.97 24.06
C LEU A 165 6.14 -0.10 23.12
N VAL A 166 6.83 -1.23 22.95
CA VAL A 166 6.34 -2.33 22.11
C VAL A 166 4.97 -2.78 22.63
N PHE A 167 3.92 -2.37 21.93
CA PHE A 167 2.55 -2.77 22.22
C PHE A 167 2.12 -3.72 21.10
N SER A 168 2.45 -5.01 21.26
CA SER A 168 1.79 -6.05 20.48
C SER A 168 0.33 -6.12 20.92
N ILE A 169 -0.53 -5.25 20.38
CA ILE A 169 -1.96 -5.34 20.62
C ILE A 169 -2.51 -6.32 19.58
N PHE A 170 -2.79 -7.54 20.02
CA PHE A 170 -3.53 -8.51 19.23
C PHE A 170 -5.02 -8.18 19.36
N PHE A 171 -5.55 -7.44 18.40
CA PHE A 171 -6.99 -7.32 18.26
C PHE A 171 -7.49 -8.45 17.36
N ALA A 172 -7.92 -9.55 17.99
CA ALA A 172 -8.79 -10.52 17.35
C ALA A 172 -10.23 -10.10 17.63
N LEU A 173 -10.76 -9.18 16.83
CA LEU A 173 -12.13 -8.74 16.96
C LEU A 173 -12.99 -9.68 16.12
N SER A 174 -13.44 -10.75 16.77
CA SER A 174 -14.60 -11.49 16.27
C SER A 174 -15.87 -10.73 16.66
N PRO A 175 -16.93 -10.83 15.86
CA PRO A 175 -18.23 -10.30 16.23
C PRO A 175 -18.81 -11.04 17.43
#